data_AF-A0A8J7V2D1-F1
#
_entry.id   AF-A0A8J7V2D1-F1
#
_cell.length_a   1.000
_cell.length_b   1.000
_cell.length_c   1.000
_cell.angle_alpha   90.00
_cell.angle_beta   90.00
_cell.angle_gamma   90.00
#
_symmetry.space_group_name_H-M   'P 1'
#
loop_
_entity.id
_entity.type
_entity.pdbx_description
1 polymer ?
#
loop_
_entity_poly.entity_id
_entity_poly.type
_entity_poly.pdbx_seq_one_letter_code
_entity_poly.pdbx_strand_id
1 'polypeptide(L)' 'MAIFDDDEPPKPKGLVPKDLDAMSIEALDEYIAELQAEIERVKTKIAAKRDARGAAEGFFKG' A
#
# COMPACT_ATOMS: atom_id res chain seq x y z
N MET A 1 -26.86 20.34 -21.44
CA MET A 1 -26.27 18.98 -21.47
C MET A 1 -24.95 19.07 -20.73
N ALA A 2 -24.91 18.71 -19.44
CA ALA A 2 -23.68 18.68 -18.67
C ALA A 2 -23.15 17.24 -18.72
N ILE A 3 -22.07 17.02 -19.46
CA ILE A 3 -21.28 15.78 -19.44
C ILE A 3 -20.12 16.07 -18.50
N PHE A 4 -20.33 15.88 -17.21
CA PHE A 4 -19.25 15.87 -16.22
C PHE A 4 -19.60 14.78 -15.20
N ASP A 5 -18.59 14.04 -14.77
CA ASP A 5 -18.57 12.91 -13.81
C ASP A 5 -18.78 11.49 -14.34
N ASP A 6 -17.84 10.99 -15.16
CA ASP A 6 -17.62 9.54 -15.22
C ASP A 6 -16.11 9.15 -15.27
N ASP A 7 -15.25 9.95 -14.62
CA ASP A 7 -13.79 9.72 -14.63
C ASP A 7 -13.21 9.63 -13.21
N GLU A 8 -14.02 9.19 -12.23
CA GLU A 8 -13.44 8.80 -10.94
C GLU A 8 -12.71 7.46 -11.14
N PRO A 9 -11.38 7.39 -10.94
CA PRO A 9 -10.65 6.14 -11.10
C PRO A 9 -11.27 5.10 -10.18
N PRO A 10 -11.45 3.85 -10.64
CA PRO A 10 -12.08 2.81 -9.84
C PRO A 10 -11.34 2.71 -8.52
N LYS A 11 -12.08 2.88 -7.41
CA LYS A 11 -11.52 2.82 -6.06
C LYS A 11 -10.70 1.52 -5.97
N PRO A 12 -9.44 1.58 -5.51
CA PRO A 12 -8.61 0.39 -5.43
C PRO A 12 -9.38 -0.64 -4.60
N LYS A 13 -9.59 -1.82 -5.18
CA LYS A 13 -10.20 -2.94 -4.45
C LYS A 13 -9.33 -3.17 -3.23
N GLY A 14 -9.85 -2.81 -2.05
CA GLY A 14 -9.17 -3.04 -0.79
C GLY A 14 -8.84 -4.52 -0.63
N LEU A 15 -7.89 -4.82 0.27
CA LEU A 15 -7.70 -6.20 0.71
C LEU A 15 -9.05 -6.70 1.22
N VAL A 16 -9.62 -7.68 0.53
CA VAL A 16 -10.83 -8.36 1.00
C VAL A 16 -10.44 -9.04 2.31
N PRO A 17 -11.09 -8.72 3.44
CA PRO A 17 -10.76 -9.36 4.71
C PRO A 17 -10.95 -10.88 4.60
N LYS A 18 -9.97 -11.65 5.07
CA LYS A 18 -10.11 -13.10 5.21
C LYS A 18 -11.09 -13.41 6.35
N ASP A 19 -11.84 -14.51 6.23
CA ASP A 19 -12.61 -15.06 7.33
C ASP A 19 -11.66 -15.73 8.33
N LEU A 20 -11.39 -15.05 9.45
CA LEU A 20 -10.42 -15.49 10.45
C LEU A 20 -10.98 -16.59 11.36
N ASP A 21 -12.32 -16.67 11.51
CA ASP A 21 -12.96 -17.66 12.38
C ASP A 21 -12.83 -19.08 11.80
N ALA A 22 -12.65 -19.19 10.48
CA ALA A 22 -12.42 -20.46 9.78
C ALA A 22 -10.95 -20.92 9.78
N MET A 23 -10.01 -20.12 10.31
CA MET A 23 -8.57 -20.41 10.26
C MET A 23 -8.06 -21.06 11.56
N SER A 24 -7.07 -21.94 11.47
CA SER A 24 -6.36 -22.45 12.65
C SER A 24 -5.38 -21.40 13.20
N ILE A 25 -4.86 -21.62 14.41
CA ILE A 25 -3.85 -20.73 15.01
C ILE A 25 -2.60 -20.66 14.12
N GLU A 26 -2.13 -21.80 13.62
CA GLU A 26 -0.97 -21.86 12.73
C GLU A 26 -1.21 -21.07 11.45
N ALA A 27 -2.40 -21.19 10.85
CA ALA A 27 -2.76 -20.43 9.66
C ALA A 27 -2.86 -18.92 9.93
N LEU A 28 -3.29 -18.53 11.14
CA LEU A 28 -3.30 -17.13 11.56
C LEU A 28 -1.87 -16.58 11.74
N ASP A 29 -0.96 -17.37 12.32
CA ASP A 29 0.45 -16.99 12.47
C ASP A 29 1.13 -16.83 11.10
N GLU A 30 0.88 -17.74 10.16
CA GLU A 30 1.35 -17.63 8.78
C GLU A 30 0.80 -16.38 8.10
N TYR A 31 -0.50 -16.10 8.26
CA TYR A 31 -1.12 -14.90 7.69
C TYR A 31 -0.55 -13.61 8.28
N ILE A 32 -0.26 -13.58 9.58
CA ILE A 32 0.45 -12.46 10.23
C ILE A 32 1.83 -12.27 9.59
N ALA A 33 2.59 -13.35 9.40
CA ALA A 33 3.92 -13.28 8.80
C ALA A 33 3.89 -12.71 7.37
N GLU A 34 2.92 -13.14 6.55
CA GLU A 34 2.69 -12.59 5.20
C GLU A 34 2.41 -11.08 5.23
N LEU A 35 1.50 -10.66 6.11
CA LEU A 35 1.13 -9.24 6.23
C LEU A 35 2.31 -8.39 6.72
N GLN A 36 3.10 -8.89 7.67
CA GLN A 36 4.30 -8.21 8.16
C GLN A 36 5.36 -8.05 7.05
N ALA A 37 5.58 -9.09 6.25
CA ALA A 37 6.50 -9.02 5.11
C ALA A 37 6.05 -7.95 4.10
N GLU A 38 4.74 -7.87 3.82
CA GLU A 38 4.20 -6.85 2.92
C GLU A 38 4.34 -5.43 3.50
N ILE A 39 4.12 -5.26 4.81
CA ILE A 39 4.36 -3.98 5.50
C ILE A 39 5.81 -3.52 5.33
N GLU A 40 6.78 -4.41 5.53
CA GLU A 40 8.20 -4.07 5.37
C GLU A 40 8.57 -3.75 3.92
N ARG A 41 7.98 -4.46 2.94
CA ARG A 41 8.12 -4.14 1.52
C ARG A 41 7.62 -2.73 1.22
N VAL A 42 6.44 -2.37 1.72
CA VAL A 42 5.84 -1.04 1.51
C VAL A 42 6.68 0.04 2.20
N LYS A 43 7.13 -0.16 3.44
CA LYS A 43 8.03 0.77 4.14
C LYS A 43 9.30 1.04 3.34
N THR A 44 9.92 -0.01 2.79
CA THR A 44 11.12 0.11 1.94
C THR A 44 10.85 0.97 0.71
N LYS A 45 9.71 0.77 0.03
CA LYS A 45 9.31 1.60 -1.13
C LYS A 45 9.03 3.05 -0.75
N ILE A 46 8.44 3.30 0.42
CA ILE A 46 8.20 4.65 0.93
C ILE A 46 9.52 5.36 1.21
N ALA A 47 10.47 4.70 1.88
CA ALA A 47 11.79 5.26 2.16
C ALA A 47 12.49 5.68 0.86
N ALA A 48 12.56 4.78 -0.13
CA ALA A 48 13.15 5.08 -1.43
C ALA A 48 12.48 6.26 -2.16
N LYS A 49 11.14 6.40 -2.06
CA LYS A 49 10.41 7.54 -2.65
C LYS A 49 10.69 8.85 -1.91
N ARG A 50 10.87 8.82 -0.59
CA ARG A 50 11.21 9.99 0.21
C ARG A 50 12.62 10.48 -0.11
N ASP A 51 13.57 9.55 -0.21
CA ASP A 51 14.97 9.88 -0.55
C ASP A 51 15.05 10.50 -1.95
N ALA A 52 14.34 9.94 -2.93
CA ALA A 52 14.26 10.50 -4.28
C ALA A 52 13.67 11.92 -4.30
N ARG A 53 12.66 12.20 -3.46
CA ARG A 53 12.09 13.56 -3.33
C ARG A 53 13.05 14.52 -2.66
N GLY A 54 13.70 14.13 -1.56
CA GLY A 54 14.68 14.96 -0.86
C GLY A 54 15.89 15.31 -1.73
N ALA A 55 16.37 14.36 -2.53
CA ALA A 55 17.45 14.60 -3.49
C ALA A 55 17.04 15.61 -4.59
N ALA A 56 15.79 15.53 -5.08
CA ALA A 56 15.27 16.49 -6.06
C ALA A 56 15.13 17.89 -5.45
N GLU A 57 14.57 18.02 -4.24
CA GLU A 57 14.43 19.32 -3.56
C GLU A 57 15.78 19.98 -3.25
N GLY A 58 16.83 19.19 -3.00
CA GLY A 58 18.20 19.70 -2.84
C GLY A 58 18.82 20.18 -4.14
N PHE A 59 18.50 19.55 -5.28
CA PHE A 59 19.04 19.91 -6.59
C PHE A 59 18.43 21.22 -7.15
N PHE A 60 17.17 21.52 -6.84
CA PHE A 60 16.50 22.76 -7.30
C PHE A 60 16.73 23.99 -6.41
N LYS A 61 17.42 23.84 -5.27
CA LYS A 61 17.83 24.96 -4.38
C LYS A 61 19.31 25.34 -4.52
N GLY A 62 20.04 24.71 -5.43
CA GLY A 62 21.43 25.02 -5.79
C GLY A 62 21.53 26.07 -6.89
#